data_AF-A0A3A4ZB38-F1
#
_entry.id   AF-A0A3A4ZB38-F1
#
_cell.length_a   1.000
_cell.length_b   1.000
_cell.length_c   1.000
_cell.angle_alpha   90.00
_cell.angle_beta   90.00
_cell.angle_gamma   90.00
#
_symmetry.space_group_name_H-M   'P 1'
#
loop_
_entity.id
_entity.type
_entity.pdbx_description
1 polymer ?
#
loop_
_entity_poly.entity_id
_entity_poly.type
_entity_poly.pdbx_seq_one_letter_code
_entity_poly.pdbx_strand_id
1 'polypeptide(L)'
;MPKRESRSRTDLEAIIMAKEMPYFKFVRRGGTEYFIGEHTTSDGRFYRLVLFLDPPYPEKIPNLYVIYPSVLPKYGQGSINELGNSHAFHTNSNGPDGVVAICHYSSSEWDTSCTAYGVIIRGLIWLEAYAIHLKTGETIVGIIDKLLKNAVQH
;
A
#
# COMPACT_ATOMS: atom_id res chain seq x y z
N MET A 1 -18.37 21.62 32.11
CA MET A 1 -17.59 20.45 31.63
C MET A 1 -17.19 20.73 30.19
N PRO A 2 -15.91 20.96 29.86
CA PRO A 2 -15.51 21.06 28.45
C PRO A 2 -15.65 19.68 27.81
N LYS A 3 -16.35 19.59 26.66
CA LYS A 3 -16.39 18.37 25.84
C LYS A 3 -14.95 18.04 25.46
N ARG A 4 -14.44 16.86 25.85
CA ARG A 4 -13.26 16.28 25.21
C ARG A 4 -13.62 16.14 23.72
N GLU A 5 -12.96 16.89 22.85
CA GLU A 5 -13.04 16.63 21.42
C GLU A 5 -12.50 15.22 21.19
N SER A 6 -13.39 14.32 20.74
CA SER A 6 -12.98 13.00 20.27
C SER A 6 -12.12 13.23 19.03
N ARG A 7 -10.83 12.83 19.08
CA ARG A 7 -9.97 12.86 17.88
C ARG A 7 -10.61 11.99 16.80
N SER A 8 -10.56 12.45 15.55
CA SER A 8 -11.06 11.65 14.41
C SER A 8 -10.18 10.40 14.22
N ARG A 9 -10.72 9.37 13.53
CA ARG A 9 -9.93 8.17 13.19
C ARG A 9 -8.69 8.55 12.39
N THR A 10 -8.80 9.48 11.44
CA THR A 10 -7.69 9.88 10.58
C THR A 10 -6.65 10.72 11.30
N ASP A 11 -7.02 11.49 12.33
CA ASP A 11 -6.06 12.17 13.20
C ASP A 11 -5.23 11.16 14.03
N LEU A 12 -5.84 10.05 14.47
CA LEU A 12 -5.10 8.97 15.15
C LEU A 12 -4.13 8.28 14.19
N GLU A 13 -4.56 8.00 12.95
CA GLU A 13 -3.68 7.45 11.91
C GLU A 13 -2.50 8.38 11.62
N ALA A 14 -2.72 9.70 11.55
CA ALA A 14 -1.67 10.67 11.33
C ALA A 14 -0.62 10.66 12.46
N ILE A 15 -1.05 10.49 13.71
CA ILE A 15 -0.14 10.37 14.87
C ILE A 15 0.69 9.08 14.78
N ILE A 16 0.05 7.94 14.48
CA ILE A 16 0.75 6.66 14.33
C ILE A 16 1.77 6.75 13.19
N MET A 17 1.35 7.25 12.03
CA MET A 17 2.22 7.36 10.86
C MET A 17 3.40 8.28 11.12
N ALA A 18 3.19 9.45 11.74
CA ALA A 18 4.26 10.39 12.05
C ALA A 18 5.32 9.78 12.99
N LYS A 19 4.92 8.86 13.87
CA LYS A 19 5.81 8.15 14.80
C LYS A 19 6.56 7.01 14.12
N GLU A 20 5.84 6.14 13.41
CA GLU A 20 6.38 4.87 12.90
C GLU A 20 7.01 5.00 11.49
N MET A 21 6.49 5.92 10.66
CA MET A 21 7.00 6.21 9.30
C MET A 21 6.98 7.71 8.99
N PRO A 22 7.88 8.51 9.60
CA PRO A 22 7.87 9.98 9.43
C PRO A 22 8.09 10.45 7.99
N TYR A 23 8.54 9.58 7.08
CA TYR A 23 8.71 9.85 5.66
C TYR A 23 7.42 9.72 4.83
N PHE A 24 6.36 9.11 5.39
CA PHE A 24 5.00 9.21 4.85
C PHE A 24 4.28 10.42 5.46
N LYS A 25 3.85 11.34 4.60
CA LYS A 25 3.21 12.61 5.01
C LYS A 25 1.70 12.48 4.91
N PHE A 26 1.00 12.88 5.97
CA PHE A 26 -0.44 13.06 5.95
C PHE A 26 -0.80 14.36 5.25
N VAL A 27 -1.75 14.31 4.32
CA VAL A 27 -2.25 15.46 3.56
C VAL A 27 -3.77 15.50 3.63
N ARG A 28 -4.30 16.70 3.94
CA ARG A 28 -5.72 17.01 3.90
C ARG A 28 -5.93 18.15 2.91
N ARG A 29 -6.54 17.87 1.75
CA ARG A 29 -6.75 18.88 0.70
C ARG A 29 -8.07 18.64 -0.02
N GLY A 30 -8.89 19.67 -0.13
CA GLY A 30 -10.14 19.61 -0.92
C GLY A 30 -11.15 18.56 -0.43
N GLY A 31 -11.15 18.24 0.88
CA GLY A 31 -12.01 17.18 1.44
C GLY A 31 -11.45 15.77 1.31
N THR A 32 -10.30 15.58 0.66
CA THR A 32 -9.61 14.29 0.57
C THR A 32 -8.50 14.20 1.61
N GLU A 33 -8.42 13.05 2.26
CA GLU A 33 -7.38 12.71 3.24
C GLU A 33 -6.56 11.54 2.70
N TYR A 34 -5.23 11.69 2.68
CA TYR A 34 -4.33 10.65 2.18
C TYR A 34 -2.95 10.73 2.82
N PHE A 35 -2.23 9.61 2.76
CA PHE A 35 -0.80 9.56 3.01
C PHE A 35 -0.03 9.47 1.70
N ILE A 36 1.09 10.16 1.59
CA ILE A 36 2.00 10.08 0.45
C ILE A 36 3.43 9.92 0.96
N GLY A 37 4.19 9.01 0.34
CA GLY A 37 5.55 8.73 0.77
C GLY A 37 6.34 7.99 -0.30
N GLU A 38 7.64 7.93 -0.07
CA GLU A 38 8.62 7.39 -0.99
C GLU A 38 9.30 6.18 -0.36
N HIS A 39 9.60 5.18 -1.19
CA HIS A 39 10.33 3.98 -0.78
C HIS A 39 11.37 3.62 -1.83
N THR A 40 12.57 3.26 -1.38
CA THR A 40 13.59 2.68 -2.25
C THR A 40 13.75 1.22 -1.86
N THR A 41 13.55 0.32 -2.82
CA THR A 41 13.68 -1.11 -2.56
C THR A 41 15.11 -1.49 -2.19
N SER A 42 15.28 -2.66 -1.58
CA SER A 42 16.60 -3.21 -1.22
C SER A 42 17.61 -3.27 -2.36
N ASP A 43 17.15 -3.26 -3.61
CA ASP A 43 17.99 -3.22 -4.81
C ASP A 43 18.02 -1.88 -5.54
N GLY A 44 17.63 -0.80 -4.86
CA GLY A 44 17.85 0.57 -5.30
C GLY A 44 16.78 1.15 -6.21
N ARG A 45 15.63 0.49 -6.42
CA ARG A 45 14.54 1.06 -7.22
C ARG A 45 13.65 1.95 -6.37
N PHE A 46 13.40 3.15 -6.87
CA PHE A 46 12.62 4.16 -6.19
C PHE A 46 11.16 4.15 -6.62
N TYR A 47 10.26 4.27 -5.65
CA TYR A 47 8.81 4.31 -5.83
C TYR A 47 8.18 5.40 -4.98
N ARG A 48 7.02 5.90 -5.42
CA ARG A 48 6.15 6.74 -4.62
C ARG A 48 4.78 6.09 -4.47
N LEU A 49 4.31 6.00 -3.24
CA LEU A 49 3.01 5.44 -2.88
C LEU A 49 2.06 6.54 -2.42
N VAL A 50 0.76 6.34 -2.68
CA VAL A 50 -0.32 7.14 -2.07
C VAL A 50 -1.39 6.22 -1.50
N LEU A 51 -1.83 6.50 -0.28
CA LEU A 51 -2.90 5.79 0.42
C LEU A 51 -4.06 6.75 0.67
N PHE A 52 -5.19 6.56 0.00
CA PHE A 52 -6.39 7.37 0.18
C PHE A 52 -7.28 6.80 1.29
N LEU A 53 -7.69 7.67 2.23
CA LEU A 53 -8.58 7.36 3.34
C LEU A 53 -10.02 7.82 3.02
N ASP A 54 -10.56 7.33 1.90
CA ASP A 54 -11.88 7.77 1.42
C ASP A 54 -12.98 7.46 2.44
N PRO A 55 -13.92 8.39 2.70
CA PRO A 55 -15.11 8.10 3.49
C PRO A 55 -15.89 6.88 2.93
N PRO A 56 -16.45 6.00 3.78
CA PRO A 56 -16.40 6.01 5.24
C PRO A 56 -15.19 5.22 5.78
N TYR A 57 -13.98 5.80 5.82
CA TYR A 57 -12.85 5.18 6.53
C TYR A 57 -13.07 5.32 8.06
N PRO A 58 -12.88 4.25 8.86
CA PRO A 58 -12.22 2.97 8.54
C PRO A 58 -13.17 1.82 8.18
N GLU A 59 -14.49 2.03 8.09
CA GLU A 59 -15.44 1.00 7.69
C GLU A 59 -15.18 0.49 6.27
N LYS A 60 -14.67 1.37 5.39
CA LYS A 60 -14.19 1.03 4.06
C LYS A 60 -12.68 0.84 4.05
N ILE A 61 -12.24 -0.21 3.35
CA ILE A 61 -10.82 -0.48 3.08
C ILE A 61 -10.22 0.69 2.26
N PRO A 62 -9.10 1.29 2.70
CA PRO A 62 -8.46 2.39 1.98
C PRO A 62 -7.73 1.91 0.72
N ASN A 63 -7.58 2.80 -0.25
CA ASN A 63 -6.96 2.48 -1.54
C ASN A 63 -5.47 2.85 -1.55
N LEU A 64 -4.61 1.88 -1.88
CA LEU A 64 -3.16 2.07 -1.97
C LEU A 64 -2.68 1.95 -3.42
N TYR A 65 -1.99 2.97 -3.91
CA TYR A 65 -1.51 3.04 -5.29
C TYR A 65 -0.01 3.29 -5.38
N VAL A 66 0.62 2.74 -6.42
CA VAL A 66 1.97 3.13 -6.87
C VAL A 66 1.82 4.24 -7.91
N ILE A 67 2.17 5.47 -7.53
CA ILE A 67 2.03 6.65 -8.39
C ILE A 67 3.32 7.05 -9.11
N TYR A 68 4.45 6.47 -8.70
CA TYR A 68 5.71 6.60 -9.43
C TYR A 68 6.55 5.32 -9.31
N PRO A 69 7.15 4.83 -10.42
CA PRO A 69 6.83 5.21 -11.80
C PRO A 69 5.37 4.82 -12.13
N SER A 70 4.72 5.54 -13.05
CA SER A 70 3.30 5.32 -13.39
C SER A 70 3.06 4.02 -14.15
N VAL A 71 4.08 3.52 -14.84
CA VAL A 71 4.07 2.22 -15.52
C VAL A 71 5.10 1.30 -14.88
N LEU A 72 4.64 0.15 -14.40
CA LEU A 72 5.46 -0.86 -13.75
C LEU A 72 5.76 -2.00 -14.73
N PRO A 73 6.99 -2.17 -15.23
CA PRO A 73 7.32 -3.28 -16.12
C PRO A 73 7.07 -4.64 -15.47
N LYS A 74 6.68 -5.63 -16.25
CA LYS A 74 6.60 -7.03 -15.81
C LYS A 74 7.83 -7.78 -16.32
N TYR A 75 8.29 -8.79 -15.58
CA TYR A 75 9.34 -9.67 -16.08
C TYR A 75 8.94 -10.27 -17.43
N GLY A 76 9.90 -10.34 -18.35
CA GLY A 76 9.68 -10.69 -19.74
C GLY A 76 9.16 -9.51 -20.56
N GLN A 77 7.84 -9.43 -20.73
CA GLN A 77 7.17 -8.40 -21.53
C GLN A 77 5.88 -7.91 -20.87
N GLY A 78 5.48 -6.68 -21.24
CA GLY A 78 4.28 -6.00 -20.77
C GLY A 78 4.49 -5.26 -19.45
N SER A 79 3.39 -4.80 -18.87
CA SER A 79 3.37 -4.08 -17.59
C SER A 79 2.44 -4.73 -16.57
N ILE A 80 2.69 -4.49 -15.29
CA ILE A 80 1.76 -4.84 -14.21
C ILE A 80 0.43 -4.08 -14.40
N ASN A 81 0.48 -2.85 -14.92
CA ASN A 81 -0.70 -2.04 -15.21
C ASN A 81 -1.68 -2.75 -16.17
N GLU A 82 -1.20 -3.48 -17.17
CA GLU A 82 -2.04 -4.22 -18.13
C GLU A 82 -2.81 -5.38 -17.49
N LEU A 83 -2.38 -5.87 -16.32
CA LEU A 83 -3.02 -6.99 -15.65
C LEU A 83 -4.33 -6.60 -14.96
N GLY A 84 -4.46 -5.35 -14.52
CA GLY A 84 -5.58 -4.90 -13.68
C GLY A 84 -5.69 -5.75 -12.41
N ASN A 85 -6.90 -6.28 -12.13
CA ASN A 85 -7.10 -7.18 -11.00
C ASN A 85 -6.40 -8.52 -11.25
N SER A 86 -5.41 -8.85 -10.42
CA SER A 86 -4.64 -10.08 -10.55
C SER A 86 -4.24 -10.64 -9.19
N HIS A 87 -4.74 -11.83 -8.88
CA HIS A 87 -4.36 -12.55 -7.66
C HIS A 87 -2.86 -12.87 -7.64
N ALA A 88 -2.29 -13.32 -8.76
CA ALA A 88 -0.87 -13.66 -8.86
C ALA A 88 0.07 -12.47 -8.57
N PHE A 89 -0.39 -11.25 -8.85
CA PHE A 89 0.39 -10.04 -8.67
C PHE A 89 -0.06 -9.18 -7.48
N HIS A 90 -1.03 -9.65 -6.68
CA HIS A 90 -1.62 -8.86 -5.59
C HIS A 90 -2.03 -7.45 -6.05
N THR A 91 -2.71 -7.37 -7.19
CA THR A 91 -3.24 -6.11 -7.72
C THR A 91 -4.75 -6.11 -7.74
N ASN A 92 -5.33 -4.95 -7.46
CA ASN A 92 -6.74 -4.64 -7.68
C ASN A 92 -6.93 -4.02 -9.07
N SER A 93 -8.16 -3.71 -9.44
CA SER A 93 -8.42 -2.84 -10.59
C SER A 93 -7.61 -1.54 -10.46
N ASN A 94 -7.01 -1.09 -11.56
CA ASN A 94 -6.15 0.09 -11.55
C ASN A 94 -6.85 1.31 -10.97
N GLY A 95 -6.04 2.17 -10.34
CA GLY A 95 -6.50 3.46 -9.85
C GLY A 95 -6.70 4.49 -10.98
N PRO A 96 -6.98 5.74 -10.60
CA PRO A 96 -7.01 6.86 -11.54
C PRO A 96 -5.75 6.92 -12.40
N ASP A 97 -5.91 7.34 -13.67
CA ASP A 97 -4.82 7.43 -14.65
C ASP A 97 -4.10 6.10 -14.94
N GLY A 98 -4.71 4.96 -14.59
CA GLY A 98 -4.20 3.63 -14.89
C GLY A 98 -3.06 3.17 -13.99
N VAL A 99 -2.85 3.83 -12.84
CA VAL A 99 -1.81 3.44 -11.87
C VAL A 99 -2.13 2.11 -11.19
N VAL A 100 -1.09 1.36 -10.81
CA VAL A 100 -1.26 0.07 -10.15
C VAL A 100 -1.85 0.26 -8.75
N ALA A 101 -2.96 -0.45 -8.49
CA ALA A 101 -3.59 -0.55 -7.19
C ALA A 101 -3.15 -1.83 -6.48
N ILE A 102 -2.57 -1.71 -5.29
CA ILE A 102 -2.10 -2.85 -4.52
C ILE A 102 -3.28 -3.48 -3.75
N CYS A 103 -3.44 -4.80 -3.87
CA CYS A 103 -4.35 -5.59 -3.04
C CYS A 103 -3.63 -5.98 -1.75
N HIS A 104 -4.12 -5.49 -0.61
CA HIS A 104 -3.42 -5.58 0.69
C HIS A 104 -4.23 -6.27 1.79
N TYR A 105 -5.55 -6.13 1.80
CA TYR A 105 -6.48 -6.85 2.68
C TYR A 105 -7.68 -7.36 1.87
N SER A 106 -8.15 -8.57 2.18
CA SER A 106 -9.49 -9.00 1.80
C SER A 106 -10.56 -8.41 2.73
N SER A 107 -11.82 -8.44 2.31
CA SER A 107 -12.94 -8.00 3.15
C SER A 107 -13.10 -8.80 4.44
N SER A 108 -12.60 -10.04 4.49
CA SER A 108 -12.60 -10.88 5.69
C SER A 108 -11.43 -10.58 6.64
N GLU A 109 -10.37 -9.95 6.16
CA GLU A 109 -9.19 -9.61 6.96
C GLU A 109 -9.19 -8.16 7.45
N TRP A 110 -10.00 -7.29 6.83
CA TRP A 110 -10.10 -5.89 7.24
C TRP A 110 -11.19 -5.70 8.29
N ASP A 111 -10.82 -5.00 9.36
CA ASP A 111 -11.75 -4.43 10.32
C ASP A 111 -11.27 -3.03 10.78
N THR A 112 -12.07 -2.34 11.58
CA THR A 112 -11.79 -0.95 11.98
C THR A 112 -10.60 -0.79 12.94
N SER A 113 -10.06 -1.88 13.49
CA SER A 113 -8.83 -1.91 14.28
C SER A 113 -7.56 -1.91 13.40
N CYS A 114 -7.68 -2.27 12.12
CA CYS A 114 -6.59 -2.14 11.15
C CYS A 114 -6.21 -0.67 10.95
N THR A 115 -4.92 -0.43 10.70
CA THR A 115 -4.34 0.93 10.61
C THR A 115 -3.84 1.21 9.20
N ALA A 116 -3.81 2.49 8.83
CA ALA A 116 -3.17 2.96 7.60
C ALA A 116 -1.68 2.58 7.59
N TYR A 117 -1.02 2.60 8.75
CA TYR A 117 0.35 2.10 8.91
C TYR A 117 0.49 0.64 8.45
N GLY A 118 -0.41 -0.25 8.88
CA GLY A 118 -0.41 -1.65 8.45
C GLY A 118 -0.61 -1.83 6.94
N VAL A 119 -1.47 -1.01 6.33
CA VAL A 119 -1.67 -0.99 4.88
C VAL A 119 -0.39 -0.58 4.15
N ILE A 120 0.30 0.46 4.62
CA ILE A 120 1.55 0.92 4.00
C ILE A 120 2.65 -0.13 4.13
N ILE A 121 2.81 -0.78 5.30
CA ILE A 121 3.76 -1.90 5.48
C ILE A 121 3.55 -2.97 4.41
N ARG A 122 2.30 -3.38 4.16
CA ARG A 122 1.98 -4.36 3.11
C ARG A 122 2.34 -3.85 1.72
N GLY A 123 2.17 -2.56 1.46
CA GLY A 123 2.66 -1.88 0.25
C GLY A 123 4.18 -1.95 0.08
N LEU A 124 4.94 -1.73 1.16
CA LEU A 124 6.40 -1.81 1.12
C LEU A 124 6.86 -3.25 0.84
N ILE A 125 6.23 -4.25 1.48
CA ILE A 125 6.49 -5.67 1.21
C ILE A 125 6.17 -6.00 -0.26
N TRP A 126 5.08 -5.48 -0.80
CA TRP A 126 4.73 -5.65 -2.20
C TRP A 126 5.82 -5.08 -3.13
N LEU A 127 6.38 -3.90 -2.82
CA LEU A 127 7.47 -3.30 -3.61
C LEU A 127 8.75 -4.15 -3.58
N GLU A 128 9.12 -4.71 -2.43
CA GLU A 128 10.26 -5.64 -2.35
C GLU A 128 10.01 -6.92 -3.16
N ALA A 129 8.80 -7.48 -3.06
CA ALA A 129 8.41 -8.65 -3.84
C ALA A 129 8.40 -8.36 -5.34
N TYR A 130 7.93 -7.18 -5.74
CA TYR A 130 7.98 -6.70 -7.11
C TYR A 130 9.43 -6.55 -7.62
N ALA A 131 10.34 -6.02 -6.80
CA ALA A 131 11.76 -5.95 -7.15
C ALA A 131 12.38 -7.34 -7.41
N ILE A 132 11.97 -8.36 -6.66
CA ILE A 132 12.36 -9.74 -6.89
C ILE A 132 11.72 -10.29 -8.16
N HIS A 133 10.42 -10.03 -8.39
CA HIS A 133 9.72 -10.42 -9.63
C HIS A 133 10.46 -9.95 -10.88
N LEU A 134 10.91 -8.69 -10.88
CA LEU A 134 11.68 -8.11 -12.00
C LEU A 134 12.98 -8.86 -12.31
N LYS A 135 13.53 -9.63 -11.36
CA LYS A 135 14.75 -10.43 -11.55
C LYS A 135 14.47 -11.89 -11.90
N THR A 136 13.45 -12.49 -11.31
CA THR A 136 13.25 -13.94 -11.33
C THR A 136 12.07 -14.38 -12.19
N GLY A 137 11.12 -13.48 -12.47
CA GLY A 137 9.85 -13.82 -13.11
C GLY A 137 8.84 -14.53 -12.22
N GLU A 138 9.19 -14.79 -10.95
CA GLU A 138 8.25 -15.39 -9.98
C GLU A 138 7.09 -14.42 -9.67
N THR A 139 5.90 -14.95 -9.41
CA THR A 139 4.72 -14.15 -9.07
C THR A 139 4.91 -13.41 -7.74
N ILE A 140 4.30 -12.24 -7.59
CA ILE A 140 4.39 -11.45 -6.36
C ILE A 140 3.82 -12.23 -5.16
N VAL A 141 2.71 -12.96 -5.35
CA VAL A 141 2.15 -13.81 -4.28
C VAL A 141 3.14 -14.90 -3.85
N GLY A 142 3.81 -15.57 -4.80
CA GLY A 142 4.78 -16.63 -4.48
C GLY A 142 5.98 -16.09 -3.71
N ILE A 143 6.44 -14.89 -4.06
CA ILE A 143 7.54 -14.21 -3.37
C ILE A 143 7.11 -13.78 -1.95
N ILE A 144 5.94 -13.17 -1.79
CA ILE A 144 5.42 -12.76 -0.48
C ILE A 144 5.26 -13.97 0.45
N ASP A 145 4.70 -15.08 -0.04
CA ASP A 145 4.55 -16.31 0.72
C ASP A 145 5.88 -16.84 1.25
N LYS A 146 6.94 -16.77 0.44
CA LYS A 146 8.30 -17.17 0.85
C LYS A 146 8.85 -16.23 1.92
N LEU A 147 8.70 -14.92 1.74
CA LEU A 147 9.17 -13.92 2.73
C LEU A 147 8.49 -14.12 4.08
N LEU A 148 7.18 -14.36 4.10
CA LEU A 148 6.41 -14.54 5.33
C LEU A 148 6.70 -15.89 6.02
N LYS A 149 6.87 -16.98 5.26
CA LYS A 149 7.23 -18.30 5.83
C LYS A 149 8.60 -18.27 6.52
N ASN A 150 9.56 -17.56 5.95
CA ASN A 150 10.91 -17.45 6.52
C ASN A 150 10.95 -16.57 7.78
N ALA A 151 9.98 -15.65 7.96
CA ALA A 151 9.91 -14.77 9.13
C ALA A 151 9.42 -15.47 10.42
N VAL A 152 8.80 -16.65 10.32
CA VAL A 152 8.22 -17.39 11.46
C VAL A 152 9.15 -18.51 11.96
N GLN A 153 10.32 -18.69 11.34
CA GLN A 153 11.28 -19.76 11.68
C GLN A 153 12.37 -19.34 12.68
N HIS A 154 12.22 -18.20 13.35
CA HIS A 154 13.14 -17.68 14.37
C HIS A 154 12.37 -17.21 15.60
#